data_AF-A0A8H4XIZ5-F1
#
_entry.id   AF-A0A8H4XIZ5-F1
#
_cell.length_a   1.000
_cell.length_b   1.000
_cell.length_c   1.000
_cell.angle_alpha   90.00
_cell.angle_beta   90.00
_cell.angle_gamma   90.00
#
_symmetry.space_group_name_H-M   'P 1'
#
loop_
_entity.id
_entity.type
_entity.pdbx_description
1 polymer ?
#
loop_
_entity_poly.entity_id
_entity_poly.type
_entity_poly.pdbx_seq_one_letter_code
_entity_poly.pdbx_strand_id
1 'polypeptide(L)'
;MAVGPESASSHPGPACYRKGGPLTITDANLALGRLIPEHFPSVFGPNEDQPLDHEIVLTKFKELTAVINQDTGKSLTWAEVADGFLQVANSSMCGPIRSLTEGRGHEASKHHLASFGGAGGQHACAIAETLGIKKVLIHKYSSILSAYGIGLADVVHEEEKP
;
A
#
# COMPACT_ATOMS: atom_id res chain seq x y z
N MET A 1 -0.93 -15.22 8.27
CA MET A 1 -0.32 -13.91 7.99
C MET A 1 -1.41 -12.86 8.11
N ALA A 2 -1.18 -11.82 8.90
CA ALA A 2 -2.08 -10.67 9.01
C ALA A 2 -1.28 -9.40 8.68
N VAL A 3 -1.91 -8.43 8.01
CA VAL A 3 -1.34 -7.10 7.72
C VAL A 3 -2.28 -6.06 8.32
N GLY A 4 -1.74 -5.19 9.17
CA GLY A 4 -2.55 -4.24 9.95
C GLY A 4 -3.26 -4.90 11.16
N PRO A 5 -4.06 -4.14 11.92
CA PRO A 5 -4.48 -2.74 11.69
C PRO A 5 -3.41 -1.71 12.02
N GLU A 6 -2.37 -2.09 12.75
CA GLU A 6 -1.30 -1.19 13.17
C GLU A 6 -0.45 -0.73 11.98
N SER A 7 -0.10 0.56 11.97
CA SER A 7 0.72 1.19 10.94
C SER A 7 2.09 1.56 11.50
N ALA A 8 3.14 1.35 10.72
CA ALA A 8 4.48 1.81 11.06
C ALA A 8 4.66 3.34 10.92
N SER A 9 3.65 4.04 10.39
CA SER A 9 3.68 5.49 10.10
C SER A 9 4.89 5.86 9.23
N SER A 10 5.39 7.09 9.34
CA SER A 10 6.64 7.56 8.72
C SER A 10 7.84 7.48 9.67
N HIS A 11 7.61 7.40 10.99
CA HIS A 11 8.64 7.21 12.01
C HIS A 11 8.15 6.20 13.07
N PRO A 12 8.84 5.06 13.27
CA PRO A 12 10.07 4.66 12.57
C PRO A 12 9.84 4.30 11.09
N GLY A 13 8.58 4.12 10.67
CA GLY A 13 8.23 3.81 9.28
C GLY A 13 8.60 2.40 8.86
N PRO A 14 8.52 2.10 7.55
CA PRO A 14 9.03 0.86 6.95
C PRO A 14 10.49 0.56 7.31
N ALA A 15 10.87 -0.71 7.28
CA ALA A 15 12.26 -1.11 7.50
C ALA A 15 13.22 -0.42 6.50
N CYS A 16 12.78 -0.27 5.24
CA CYS A 16 13.53 0.39 4.19
C CYS A 16 13.80 1.88 4.44
N TYR A 17 13.16 2.50 5.44
CA TYR A 17 13.41 3.91 5.81
C TYR A 17 14.63 4.06 6.73
N ARG A 18 15.31 2.96 7.11
CA ARG A 18 16.56 2.97 7.90
C ARG A 18 16.41 3.61 9.30
N LYS A 19 15.20 3.59 9.86
CA LYS A 19 14.86 4.16 11.18
C LYS A 19 14.44 3.10 12.21
N GLY A 20 14.79 1.83 11.98
CA GLY A 20 14.49 0.72 12.90
C GLY A 20 13.07 0.12 12.76
N GLY A 21 12.38 0.44 11.67
CA GLY A 21 11.01 0.00 11.39
C GLY A 21 10.81 -1.51 11.20
N PRO A 22 9.56 -2.02 11.35
CA PRO A 22 9.19 -3.40 11.02
C PRO A 22 9.09 -3.59 9.49
N LEU A 23 8.90 -4.84 9.05
CA LEU A 23 8.47 -5.11 7.66
C LEU A 23 7.05 -4.60 7.43
N THR A 24 6.83 -3.94 6.30
CA THR A 24 5.57 -3.32 5.89
C THR A 24 5.24 -3.65 4.43
N ILE A 25 4.11 -3.14 3.94
CA ILE A 25 3.73 -3.24 2.52
C ILE A 25 4.69 -2.49 1.60
N THR A 26 5.24 -1.35 2.05
CA THR A 26 6.29 -0.64 1.30
C THR A 26 7.54 -1.51 1.14
N ASP A 27 7.93 -2.24 2.19
CA ASP A 27 9.07 -3.15 2.13
C ASP A 27 8.80 -4.32 1.17
N ALA A 28 7.59 -4.88 1.17
CA ALA A 28 7.21 -5.93 0.21
C ALA A 28 7.28 -5.44 -1.24
N ASN A 29 6.75 -4.23 -1.52
CA ASN A 29 6.85 -3.63 -2.85
C ASN A 29 8.31 -3.35 -3.26
N LEU A 30 9.15 -2.91 -2.31
CA LEU A 30 10.58 -2.71 -2.56
C LEU A 30 11.30 -4.03 -2.88
N ALA A 31 11.10 -5.06 -2.04
CA ALA A 31 11.74 -6.37 -2.19
C ALA A 31 11.42 -7.06 -3.52
N LEU A 32 10.19 -6.88 -4.00
CA LEU A 32 9.71 -7.46 -5.25
C LEU A 32 10.02 -6.58 -6.48
N GLY A 33 10.78 -5.50 -6.31
CA GLY A 33 11.16 -4.61 -7.41
C GLY A 33 9.99 -3.81 -8.01
N ARG A 34 8.90 -3.63 -7.25
CA ARG A 34 7.74 -2.81 -7.68
C ARG A 34 7.96 -1.31 -7.42
N LEU A 35 8.96 -0.97 -6.60
CA LEU A 35 9.46 0.38 -6.42
C LEU A 35 10.78 0.55 -7.19
N ILE A 36 10.99 1.75 -7.74
CA ILE A 36 12.25 2.16 -8.39
C ILE A 36 12.97 3.09 -7.40
N PRO A 37 13.95 2.61 -6.61
CA PRO A 37 14.57 3.39 -5.54
C PRO A 37 15.21 4.69 -6.01
N GLU A 38 15.72 4.71 -7.24
CA GLU A 38 16.39 5.86 -7.85
C GLU A 38 15.44 7.05 -8.08
N HIS A 39 14.13 6.80 -8.11
CA HIS A 39 13.10 7.85 -8.21
C HIS A 39 12.64 8.39 -6.85
N PHE A 40 13.13 7.81 -5.75
CA PHE A 40 12.86 8.32 -4.41
C PHE A 40 13.94 9.32 -3.98
N PRO A 41 13.56 10.41 -3.29
CA PRO A 41 14.54 11.33 -2.73
C PRO A 41 15.32 10.64 -1.60
N SER A 42 16.59 11.01 -1.45
CA SER A 42 17.44 10.54 -0.35
C SER A 42 17.10 11.26 0.95
N VAL A 43 15.94 10.94 1.53
CA VAL A 43 15.41 11.56 2.78
C VAL A 43 15.22 10.54 3.90
N PHE A 44 15.83 9.37 3.77
CA PHE A 44 15.71 8.27 4.73
C PHE A 44 16.94 8.20 5.63
N GLY A 45 16.90 7.31 6.63
CA GLY A 45 17.95 7.16 7.62
C GLY A 45 17.90 8.17 8.77
N PRO A 46 18.81 8.02 9.76
CA PRO A 46 18.82 8.86 10.95
C PRO A 46 19.07 10.35 10.66
N ASN A 47 19.82 10.65 9.61
CA ASN A 47 20.18 12.00 9.18
C ASN A 47 19.33 12.51 8.00
N GLU A 48 18.38 11.72 7.52
CA GLU A 48 17.47 12.07 6.41
C GLU A 48 18.19 12.44 5.09
N ASP A 49 19.25 11.69 4.78
CA ASP A 49 20.15 11.92 3.65
C ASP A 49 20.43 10.66 2.81
N GLN A 50 19.72 9.55 3.08
CA GLN A 50 19.99 8.25 2.49
C GLN A 50 18.85 7.75 1.59
N PRO A 51 19.15 6.89 0.60
CA PRO A 51 18.14 6.22 -0.21
C PRO A 51 17.43 5.11 0.59
N LEU A 52 16.36 4.56 0.00
CA LEU A 52 15.71 3.35 0.52
C LEU A 52 16.72 2.21 0.70
N ASP A 53 16.55 1.42 1.76
CA ASP A 53 17.39 0.27 2.04
C ASP A 53 16.75 -1.03 1.56
N HIS A 54 17.23 -1.54 0.43
CA HIS A 54 16.78 -2.82 -0.11
C HIS A 54 17.39 -4.02 0.66
N GLU A 55 18.63 -3.89 1.13
CA GLU A 55 19.35 -5.01 1.77
C GLU A 55 18.78 -5.36 3.14
N ILE A 56 18.41 -4.36 3.95
CA ILE A 56 17.75 -4.62 5.23
C ILE A 56 16.40 -5.32 5.04
N VAL A 57 15.67 -4.96 3.97
CA VAL A 57 14.37 -5.55 3.64
C VAL A 57 14.53 -7.02 3.26
N LEU A 58 15.48 -7.32 2.36
CA LEU A 58 15.76 -8.71 1.98
C LEU A 58 16.19 -9.56 3.17
N THR A 59 17.04 -9.00 4.04
CA THR A 59 17.50 -9.68 5.26
C THR A 59 16.31 -10.03 6.15
N LYS A 60 15.46 -9.06 6.47
CA LYS A 60 14.28 -9.26 7.30
C LYS A 60 13.27 -10.23 6.69
N PHE A 61 13.05 -10.19 5.37
CA PHE A 61 12.16 -11.15 4.72
C PHE A 61 12.72 -12.58 4.76
N LYS A 62 14.03 -12.77 4.60
CA LYS A 62 14.66 -14.10 4.73
C LYS A 62 14.53 -14.64 6.15
N GLU A 63 14.77 -13.81 7.16
CA GLU A 63 14.59 -14.16 8.57
C GLU A 63 13.13 -14.56 8.87
N LEU A 64 12.17 -13.73 8.46
CA LEU A 64 10.75 -14.02 8.64
C LEU A 64 10.34 -15.31 7.92
N THR A 65 10.87 -15.54 6.72
CA THR A 65 10.59 -16.75 5.94
C THR A 65 11.08 -18.00 6.64
N ALA A 66 12.27 -17.95 7.26
CA ALA A 66 12.79 -19.07 8.04
C ALA A 66 11.86 -19.41 9.21
N VAL A 67 11.38 -18.40 9.95
CA VAL A 67 10.39 -18.58 11.03
C VAL A 67 9.09 -19.19 10.52
N ILE A 68 8.52 -18.64 9.45
CA ILE A 68 7.25 -19.14 8.87
C ILE A 68 7.39 -20.59 8.42
N ASN A 69 8.50 -20.94 7.75
CA ASN A 69 8.73 -22.31 7.28
C ASN A 69 8.91 -23.28 8.45
N GLN A 70 9.58 -22.86 9.52
CA GLN A 70 9.70 -23.65 10.75
C GLN A 70 8.34 -23.90 11.40
N ASP A 71 7.52 -22.86 11.55
CA ASP A 71 6.22 -22.95 12.24
C ASP A 71 5.15 -23.70 11.43
N THR A 72 5.21 -23.64 10.09
CA THR A 72 4.18 -24.19 9.21
C THR A 72 4.57 -25.50 8.52
N GLY A 73 5.85 -25.89 8.58
CA GLY A 73 6.39 -27.04 7.84
C GLY A 73 6.40 -26.84 6.31
N LYS A 74 6.21 -25.62 5.82
CA LYS A 74 6.27 -25.27 4.40
C LYS A 74 7.70 -24.95 3.95
N SER A 75 7.90 -24.86 2.64
CA SER A 75 9.17 -24.46 2.03
C SER A 75 8.95 -23.25 1.12
N LEU A 76 8.53 -22.13 1.71
CA LEU A 76 8.34 -20.87 1.00
C LEU A 76 9.67 -20.15 0.78
N THR A 77 9.76 -19.43 -0.33
CA THR A 77 10.81 -18.45 -0.62
C THR A 77 10.48 -17.10 0.02
N TRP A 78 11.50 -16.24 0.21
CA TRP A 78 11.30 -14.88 0.72
C TRP A 78 10.38 -14.05 -0.19
N ALA A 79 10.43 -14.29 -1.50
CA ALA A 79 9.61 -13.61 -2.49
C ALA A 79 8.13 -14.02 -2.37
N GLU A 80 7.84 -15.30 -2.13
CA GLU A 80 6.46 -15.77 -1.88
C GLU A 80 5.90 -15.21 -0.58
N VAL A 81 6.72 -15.09 0.47
CA VAL A 81 6.29 -14.43 1.72
C VAL A 81 6.00 -12.94 1.49
N ALA A 82 6.87 -12.23 0.77
CA ALA A 82 6.66 -10.83 0.43
C ALA A 82 5.42 -10.62 -0.45
N ASP A 83 5.19 -11.47 -1.46
CA ASP A 83 3.99 -11.39 -2.29
C ASP A 83 2.73 -11.70 -1.47
N GLY A 84 2.81 -12.65 -0.53
CA GLY A 84 1.74 -12.93 0.43
C GLY A 84 1.33 -11.70 1.24
N PHE A 85 2.26 -10.83 1.65
CA PHE A 85 1.93 -9.55 2.29
C PHE A 85 1.07 -8.66 1.37
N LEU A 86 1.45 -8.55 0.10
CA LEU A 86 0.71 -7.76 -0.88
C LEU A 86 -0.67 -8.34 -1.15
N GLN A 87 -0.80 -9.67 -1.27
CA GLN A 87 -2.08 -10.34 -1.47
C GLN A 87 -3.04 -10.10 -0.31
N VAL A 88 -2.56 -10.21 0.94
CA VAL A 88 -3.37 -9.93 2.14
C VAL A 88 -3.79 -8.47 2.18
N ALA A 89 -2.88 -7.52 1.91
CA ALA A 89 -3.20 -6.10 1.87
C ALA A 89 -4.25 -5.76 0.80
N ASN A 90 -4.06 -6.27 -0.43
CA ASN A 90 -4.99 -6.07 -1.53
C ASN A 90 -6.38 -6.64 -1.21
N SER A 91 -6.45 -7.84 -0.64
CA SER A 91 -7.70 -8.47 -0.24
C SER A 91 -8.43 -7.65 0.84
N SER A 92 -7.69 -7.15 1.83
CA SER A 92 -8.21 -6.29 2.88
C SER A 92 -8.79 -4.98 2.31
N MET A 93 -8.10 -4.36 1.34
CA MET A 93 -8.59 -3.15 0.67
C MET A 93 -9.84 -3.41 -0.21
N CYS A 94 -9.96 -4.59 -0.83
CA CYS A 94 -11.10 -4.93 -1.67
C CYS A 94 -12.42 -5.04 -0.87
N GLY A 95 -12.36 -5.51 0.38
CA GLY A 95 -13.53 -5.74 1.23
C GLY A 95 -14.42 -4.50 1.38
N PRO A 96 -13.89 -3.36 1.89
CA PRO A 96 -14.65 -2.12 2.03
C PRO A 96 -15.18 -1.57 0.71
N ILE A 97 -14.38 -1.63 -0.38
CA ILE A 97 -14.81 -1.13 -1.71
C ILE A 97 -16.03 -1.90 -2.20
N ARG A 98 -15.99 -3.24 -2.10
CA ARG A 98 -17.11 -4.10 -2.48
C ARG A 98 -18.33 -3.83 -1.61
N SER A 99 -18.16 -3.85 -0.29
CA SER A 99 -19.25 -3.66 0.68
C SER A 99 -19.98 -2.32 0.49
N LEU A 100 -19.24 -1.21 0.31
CA LEU A 100 -19.85 0.10 0.11
C LEU A 100 -20.55 0.24 -1.24
N THR A 101 -20.00 -0.38 -2.29
CA THR A 101 -20.58 -0.30 -3.63
C THR A 101 -21.85 -1.17 -3.73
N GLU A 102 -21.77 -2.42 -3.27
CA GLU A 102 -22.89 -3.36 -3.28
C GLU A 102 -23.98 -2.98 -2.28
N GLY A 103 -23.61 -2.39 -1.13
CA GLY A 103 -24.56 -1.84 -0.16
C GLY A 103 -25.41 -0.69 -0.71
N ARG A 104 -24.96 -0.05 -1.81
CA ARG A 104 -25.74 0.93 -2.58
C ARG A 104 -26.52 0.32 -3.75
N GLY A 105 -26.53 -1.01 -3.87
CA GLY A 105 -27.21 -1.74 -4.96
C GLY A 105 -26.43 -1.80 -6.27
N HIS A 106 -25.12 -1.53 -6.23
CA HIS A 106 -24.28 -1.47 -7.42
C HIS A 106 -23.23 -2.59 -7.47
N GLU A 107 -22.97 -3.11 -8.67
CA GLU A 107 -21.89 -4.08 -8.88
C GLU A 107 -20.55 -3.35 -9.07
N ALA A 108 -19.53 -3.72 -8.29
CA ALA A 108 -18.21 -3.07 -8.35
C ALA A 108 -17.58 -3.14 -9.76
N SER A 109 -17.71 -4.27 -10.45
CA SER A 109 -17.15 -4.52 -11.80
C SER A 109 -17.62 -3.51 -12.87
N LYS A 110 -18.80 -2.90 -12.67
CA LYS A 110 -19.42 -1.93 -13.59
C LYS A 110 -18.86 -0.52 -13.45
N HIS A 111 -17.91 -0.30 -12.53
CA HIS A 111 -17.33 1.00 -12.24
C HIS A 111 -15.91 1.15 -12.81
N HIS A 112 -15.35 2.34 -12.67
CA HIS A 112 -13.92 2.60 -12.86
C HIS A 112 -13.27 2.81 -11.50
N LEU A 113 -12.09 2.24 -11.30
CA LEU A 113 -11.34 2.43 -10.06
C LEU A 113 -10.50 3.70 -10.17
N ALA A 114 -10.89 4.76 -9.46
CA ALA A 114 -10.03 5.93 -9.28
C ALA A 114 -8.98 5.62 -8.20
N SER A 115 -7.69 5.71 -8.56
CA SER A 115 -6.58 5.48 -7.63
C SER A 115 -5.79 6.76 -7.39
N PHE A 116 -5.56 7.07 -6.11
CA PHE A 116 -4.83 8.25 -5.65
C PHE A 116 -4.09 7.98 -4.32
N GLY A 117 -3.32 8.95 -3.85
CA GLY A 117 -2.38 8.80 -2.75
C GLY A 117 -1.04 8.20 -3.21
N GLY A 118 0.01 8.39 -2.40
CA GLY A 118 1.38 7.99 -2.78
C GLY A 118 1.57 6.49 -3.02
N ALA A 119 0.78 5.64 -2.34
CA ALA A 119 0.84 4.19 -2.51
C ALA A 119 -0.30 3.61 -3.37
N GLY A 120 -1.32 4.41 -3.73
CA GLY A 120 -2.53 3.90 -4.39
C GLY A 120 -2.23 3.19 -5.72
N GLY A 121 -1.31 3.73 -6.51
CA GLY A 121 -0.90 3.14 -7.79
C GLY A 121 -0.27 1.74 -7.64
N GLN A 122 0.38 1.45 -6.51
CA GLN A 122 1.07 0.18 -6.25
C GLN A 122 0.10 -0.99 -6.08
N HIS A 123 -1.16 -0.71 -5.72
CA HIS A 123 -2.20 -1.70 -5.45
C HIS A 123 -3.32 -1.72 -6.50
N ALA A 124 -3.40 -0.68 -7.34
CA ALA A 124 -4.57 -0.41 -8.16
C ALA A 124 -4.92 -1.55 -9.12
N CYS A 125 -3.94 -2.14 -9.80
CA CYS A 125 -4.19 -3.23 -10.76
C CYS A 125 -4.72 -4.49 -10.06
N ALA A 126 -4.09 -4.91 -8.96
CA ALA A 126 -4.50 -6.11 -8.22
C ALA A 126 -5.88 -5.95 -7.58
N ILE A 127 -6.19 -4.76 -7.05
CA ILE A 127 -7.52 -4.43 -6.53
C ILE A 127 -8.55 -4.45 -7.66
N ALA A 128 -8.24 -3.83 -8.81
CA ALA A 128 -9.16 -3.80 -9.94
C ALA A 128 -9.46 -5.21 -10.45
N GLU A 129 -8.44 -6.07 -10.59
CA GLU A 129 -8.59 -7.47 -10.98
C GLU A 129 -9.48 -8.24 -9.99
N THR A 130 -9.21 -8.11 -8.69
CA THR A 130 -10.00 -8.77 -7.62
C THR A 130 -11.47 -8.33 -7.60
N LEU A 131 -11.74 -7.08 -7.98
CA LEU A 131 -13.10 -6.51 -8.03
C LEU A 131 -13.77 -6.67 -9.41
N GLY A 132 -13.09 -7.25 -10.41
CA GLY A 132 -13.59 -7.36 -11.78
C GLY A 132 -13.70 -6.02 -12.51
N ILE A 133 -13.00 -4.98 -12.03
CA ILE A 133 -13.00 -3.64 -12.62
C ILE A 133 -12.03 -3.62 -13.80
N LYS A 134 -12.52 -3.20 -14.97
CA LYS A 134 -11.75 -3.22 -16.23
C LYS A 134 -10.88 -1.98 -16.47
N LYS A 135 -11.07 -0.90 -15.71
CA LYS A 135 -10.39 0.37 -15.95
C LYS A 135 -9.98 1.03 -14.63
N VAL A 136 -8.69 1.34 -14.53
CA VAL A 136 -8.12 2.16 -13.47
C VAL A 136 -7.90 3.57 -14.01
N LEU A 137 -8.30 4.58 -13.25
CA LEU A 137 -8.06 5.99 -13.53
C LEU A 137 -7.02 6.53 -12.55
N ILE A 138 -5.90 7.02 -13.07
CA ILE A 138 -4.84 7.64 -12.27
C ILE A 138 -4.72 9.09 -12.71
N HIS A 139 -5.04 10.01 -11.81
CA HIS A 139 -4.92 11.44 -12.09
C HIS A 139 -3.43 11.86 -12.10
N LYS A 140 -3.06 12.87 -12.91
CA LYS A 140 -1.67 13.39 -12.95
C LYS A 140 -1.16 13.90 -11.59
N TYR A 141 -2.08 14.29 -10.71
CA TYR A 141 -1.82 14.74 -9.35
C TYR A 141 -2.23 13.70 -8.30
N SER A 142 -2.27 12.42 -8.65
CA SER A 142 -2.72 11.32 -7.77
C SER A 142 -2.10 11.36 -6.38
N SER A 143 -0.79 11.60 -6.27
CA SER A 143 -0.08 11.66 -4.99
C SER A 143 -0.52 12.80 -4.06
N ILE A 144 -1.12 13.86 -4.61
CA ILE A 144 -1.55 15.07 -3.87
C ILE A 144 -3.03 15.39 -4.10
N LEU A 145 -3.82 14.42 -4.58
CA LEU A 145 -5.16 14.68 -5.10
C LEU A 145 -6.11 15.29 -4.06
N SER A 146 -5.95 14.93 -2.79
CA SER A 146 -6.73 15.52 -1.69
C SER A 146 -6.44 17.02 -1.52
N ALA A 147 -5.17 17.42 -1.54
CA ALA A 147 -4.78 18.83 -1.44
C ALA A 147 -5.25 19.62 -2.68
N TYR A 148 -5.14 19.00 -3.86
CA TYR A 148 -5.66 19.59 -5.09
C TYR A 148 -7.18 19.79 -5.04
N GLY A 149 -7.94 18.79 -4.52
CA GLY A 149 -9.38 18.88 -4.36
C GLY A 149 -9.81 20.01 -3.42
N ILE A 150 -9.13 20.18 -2.29
CA ILE A 150 -9.38 21.30 -1.36
C ILE A 150 -9.14 22.64 -2.05
N GLY A 151 -8.06 22.76 -2.84
CA GLY A 151 -7.73 23.98 -3.56
C GLY A 151 -8.74 24.37 -4.66
N LEU A 152 -9.61 23.45 -5.09
CA LEU A 152 -10.65 23.69 -6.09
C LEU A 152 -12.07 23.78 -5.50
N ALA A 153 -12.25 23.46 -4.22
CA ALA A 153 -13.57 23.38 -3.63
C ALA A 153 -14.19 24.78 -3.44
N ASP A 154 -15.47 24.91 -3.79
CA ASP A 154 -16.25 26.11 -3.48
C ASP A 154 -16.44 26.23 -1.96
N VAL A 155 -16.56 27.47 -1.48
CA VAL A 155 -16.92 27.72 -0.07
C VAL A 155 -18.41 27.46 0.11
N VAL A 156 -18.73 26.39 0.82
CA VAL A 156 -20.12 26.00 1.14
C VAL A 156 -20.39 26.25 2.62
N HIS A 157 -21.53 26.85 2.94
CA HIS A 157 -22.05 26.99 4.29
C HIS A 157 -23.34 26.18 4.42
N GLU A 158 -23.33 25.17 5.28
CA GLU A 158 -24.52 24.38 5.64
C GLU A 158 -24.98 24.77 7.04
N GLU A 159 -26.25 25.15 7.17
CA GLU A 159 -26.90 25.45 8.45
C GLU A 159 -28.03 24.41 8.65
N GLU A 160 -27.85 23.49 9.60
CA GLU A 160 -28.93 22.59 10.02
C GLU A 160 -29.75 23.25 11.12
N LYS A 161 -31.08 23.28 10.95
CA LYS A 161 -32.03 23.70 11.99
C LYS A 161 -32.85 22.51 12.46
N PRO A 162 -33.12 22.42 13.78
CA PRO A 162 -33.88 21.32 14.38
C PRO A 162 -35.32 21.24 13.88
#